data_AF-A0A1F2R3W1-F1
#
_entry.id   AF-A0A1F2R3W1-F1
#
_cell.length_a   1.000
_cell.length_b   1.000
_cell.length_c   1.000
_cell.angle_alpha   90.00
_cell.angle_beta   90.00
_cell.angle_gamma   90.00
#
_symmetry.space_group_name_H-M   'P 1'
#
loop_
_entity.id
_entity.type
_entity.pdbx_description
1 polymer ?
#
loop_
_entity_poly.entity_id
_entity_poly.type
_entity_poly.pdbx_seq_one_letter_code
_entity_poly.pdbx_strand_id
1 'polypeptide(L)'
;MKKKVSRRKRDSERDTMRPEYDFSKGVRGVTAARYAQGTNIAVIDPQVLDVFPDADTVNRALRALAPVLRQQRRAATKRRSA
;
A
#
# COMPACT_ATOMS: atom_id res chain seq x y z
N MET A 1 49.02 13.04 14.50
CA MET A 1 48.77 11.63 14.12
C MET A 1 47.44 11.56 13.36
N LYS A 2 47.45 11.30 12.05
CA LYS A 2 46.22 11.28 11.22
C LYS A 2 45.64 9.86 11.21
N LYS A 3 44.48 9.65 11.84
CA LYS A 3 43.75 8.37 11.85
C LYS A 3 43.25 8.10 10.42
N LYS A 4 43.78 7.07 9.76
CA LYS A 4 43.20 6.56 8.50
C LYS A 4 41.91 5.80 8.84
N VAL A 5 40.77 6.35 8.45
CA VAL A 5 39.49 5.63 8.51
C VAL A 5 39.53 4.56 7.43
N SER A 6 39.70 3.29 7.82
CA SER A 6 39.60 2.16 6.92
C SER A 6 38.18 2.12 6.37
N ARG A 7 38.03 2.39 5.07
CA ARG A 7 36.77 2.18 4.35
C ARG A 7 36.50 0.67 4.38
N ARG A 8 35.66 0.21 5.30
CA ARG A 8 35.11 -1.16 5.25
C ARG A 8 34.52 -1.30 3.85
N LYS A 9 35.14 -2.15 3.02
CA LYS A 9 34.49 -2.69 1.83
C LYS A 9 33.26 -3.37 2.39
N ARG A 10 32.09 -2.73 2.28
CA ARG A 10 30.83 -3.45 2.35
C ARG A 10 30.96 -4.44 1.22
N ASP A 11 31.17 -5.71 1.54
CA ASP A 11 31.07 -6.78 0.55
C ASP A 11 29.80 -6.47 -0.21
N SER A 12 30.04 -6.11 -1.47
CA SER A 12 29.05 -5.69 -2.44
C SER A 12 27.82 -6.55 -2.24
N GLU A 13 26.68 -5.89 -2.03
CA GLU A 13 25.34 -6.37 -2.35
C GLU A 13 25.48 -7.55 -3.31
N ARG A 14 25.48 -8.75 -2.74
CA ARG A 14 25.74 -9.96 -3.50
C ARG A 14 24.65 -9.93 -4.56
N ASP A 15 25.03 -9.83 -5.82
CA ASP A 15 24.10 -9.62 -6.91
C ASP A 15 23.14 -10.81 -6.93
N THR A 16 22.01 -10.67 -6.24
CA THR A 16 20.97 -11.69 -6.16
C THR A 16 20.09 -11.64 -7.40
N MET A 17 20.35 -10.73 -8.34
CA MET A 17 19.65 -10.72 -9.61
C MET A 17 20.05 -11.94 -10.41
N ARG A 18 19.04 -12.64 -10.91
CA ARG A 18 19.25 -13.82 -11.73
C ARG A 18 19.56 -13.38 -13.18
N PRO A 19 20.46 -14.07 -13.91
CA PRO A 19 20.84 -13.68 -15.26
C PRO A 19 19.67 -13.57 -16.26
N GLU A 20 18.58 -14.29 -16.01
CA GLU A 20 17.36 -14.27 -16.83
C GLU A 20 16.52 -12.99 -16.69
N TYR A 21 16.82 -12.11 -15.72
CA TYR A 21 16.04 -10.89 -15.51
C TYR A 21 16.56 -9.73 -16.36
N ASP A 22 15.76 -9.33 -17.35
CA ASP A 22 15.98 -8.11 -18.13
C ASP A 22 15.12 -6.94 -17.57
N PHE A 23 15.77 -6.08 -16.79
CA PHE A 23 15.16 -4.83 -16.30
C PHE A 23 15.50 -3.61 -17.18
N SER A 24 16.08 -3.77 -18.37
CA SER A 24 16.45 -2.66 -19.26
C SER A 24 15.25 -1.77 -19.64
N LYS A 25 14.04 -2.34 -19.63
CA LYS A 25 12.76 -1.65 -19.90
C LYS A 25 12.02 -1.22 -18.63
N GLY A 26 12.62 -1.39 -17.45
CA GLY A 26 12.01 -1.05 -16.17
C GLY A 26 11.83 0.46 -16.01
N VAL A 27 10.59 0.91 -15.86
CA VAL A 27 10.27 2.32 -15.59
C VAL A 27 9.90 2.49 -14.11
N ARG A 28 10.55 3.43 -13.42
CA ARG A 28 10.22 3.72 -12.02
C ARG A 28 8.85 4.41 -11.95
N GLY A 29 8.00 3.95 -11.06
CA GLY A 29 6.75 4.63 -10.74
C GLY A 29 5.67 4.58 -11.83
N VAL A 30 5.64 3.55 -12.70
CA VAL A 30 4.61 3.38 -13.75
C VAL A 30 3.19 3.57 -13.22
N THR A 31 2.92 3.09 -12.01
CA THR A 31 1.60 3.16 -11.37
C THR A 31 1.49 4.33 -10.39
N ALA A 32 2.57 5.08 -10.13
CA ALA A 32 2.58 6.17 -9.14
C ALA A 32 1.65 7.32 -9.54
N ALA A 33 1.61 7.66 -10.83
CA ALA A 33 0.68 8.66 -11.34
C ALA A 33 -0.79 8.23 -11.19
N ARG A 34 -1.10 6.95 -11.45
CA ARG A 34 -2.43 6.37 -11.23
C ARG A 34 -2.79 6.32 -9.74
N TYR A 35 -1.79 6.10 -8.88
CA TYR A 35 -1.96 6.16 -7.43
C TYR A 35 -2.40 7.55 -6.96
N ALA A 36 -1.68 8.59 -7.42
CA ALA A 36 -1.93 9.98 -7.06
C ALA A 36 -3.27 10.55 -7.59
N GLN A 37 -3.79 10.02 -8.70
CA GLN A 37 -5.09 10.39 -9.27
C GLN A 37 -6.29 9.90 -8.44
N GLY A 38 -6.05 9.16 -7.36
CA GLY A 38 -7.09 8.52 -6.55
C GLY A 38 -7.28 7.08 -7.00
N THR A 39 -7.06 6.15 -6.09
CA THR A 39 -7.08 4.71 -6.38
C THR A 39 -8.26 4.02 -5.70
N ASN A 40 -8.78 2.99 -6.34
CA ASN A 40 -9.70 2.02 -5.76
C ASN A 40 -9.01 1.06 -4.74
N ILE A 41 -7.85 1.44 -4.21
CA ILE A 41 -6.98 0.63 -3.33
C ILE A 41 -6.89 1.38 -2.01
N ALA A 42 -7.41 0.76 -0.97
CA ALA A 42 -7.26 1.23 0.40
C ALA A 42 -6.15 0.42 1.07
N VAL A 43 -5.21 1.11 1.71
CA VAL A 43 -4.23 0.45 2.59
C VAL A 43 -4.97 0.10 3.88
N ILE A 44 -4.97 -1.18 4.23
CA ILE A 44 -5.59 -1.69 5.46
C ILE A 44 -4.53 -1.70 6.56
N ASP A 45 -4.93 -1.30 7.77
CA ASP A 45 -4.06 -1.34 8.95
C ASP A 45 -3.60 -2.79 9.22
N PRO A 46 -2.30 -3.04 9.50
CA PRO A 46 -1.80 -4.37 9.78
C PRO A 46 -2.56 -5.14 10.87
N GLN A 47 -3.04 -4.46 11.92
CA GLN A 47 -3.81 -5.08 13.01
C GLN A 47 -5.19 -5.59 12.55
N VAL A 48 -5.72 -5.03 11.47
CA VAL A 48 -6.97 -5.49 10.87
C VAL A 48 -6.73 -6.75 10.03
N LEU A 49 -5.53 -6.93 9.47
CA LEU A 49 -5.18 -8.14 8.71
C LEU A 49 -5.08 -9.40 9.59
N ASP A 50 -4.83 -9.24 10.90
CA ASP A 50 -4.87 -10.36 11.85
C ASP A 50 -6.28 -11.00 11.93
N VAL A 51 -7.33 -10.22 11.60
CA VAL A 51 -8.73 -10.65 11.59
C VAL A 51 -9.19 -11.07 10.19
N PHE A 52 -8.61 -10.49 9.15
CA PHE A 52 -8.98 -10.72 7.75
C PHE A 52 -7.84 -11.35 6.96
N PRO A 53 -7.83 -12.70 6.81
CA PRO A 53 -6.75 -13.41 6.14
C PRO A 53 -6.71 -13.17 4.61
N ASP A 54 -7.82 -12.71 4.01
CA ASP A 54 -7.92 -12.49 2.57
C ASP A 54 -8.85 -11.32 2.21
N ALA A 55 -8.70 -10.83 0.98
CA ALA A 55 -9.47 -9.71 0.44
C ALA A 55 -10.96 -10.03 0.26
N ASP A 56 -11.34 -11.28 0.04
CA ASP A 56 -12.73 -11.68 -0.13
C ASP A 56 -13.52 -11.56 1.18
N THR A 57 -12.88 -11.89 2.30
CA THR A 57 -13.44 -11.78 3.65
C THR A 57 -13.60 -10.32 4.05
N VAL A 58 -12.62 -9.46 3.73
CA VAL A 58 -12.74 -8.00 3.88
C VAL A 58 -13.93 -7.48 3.06
N ASN A 59 -14.00 -7.83 1.78
CA ASN A 59 -15.02 -7.33 0.87
C ASN A 59 -16.43 -7.77 1.30
N ARG A 60 -16.60 -9.01 1.77
CA ARG A 60 -17.87 -9.49 2.32
C ARG A 60 -18.30 -8.69 3.56
N ALA A 61 -17.39 -8.47 4.51
CA ALA A 61 -17.69 -7.69 5.70
C ALA A 61 -18.07 -6.24 5.37
N LEU A 62 -17.31 -5.58 4.50
CA LEU A 62 -17.61 -4.21 4.08
C LEU A 62 -18.95 -4.11 3.33
N ARG A 63 -19.29 -5.10 2.49
CA ARG A 63 -20.59 -5.16 1.80
C ARG A 63 -21.76 -5.32 2.77
N ALA A 64 -21.60 -6.15 3.79
CA ALA A 64 -22.61 -6.32 4.84
C ALA A 64 -22.82 -5.04 5.66
N LEU A 65 -21.75 -4.29 5.92
CA LEU A 65 -21.79 -3.04 6.68
C LEU A 65 -22.26 -1.81 5.86
N ALA A 66 -22.10 -1.86 4.53
CA ALA A 66 -22.40 -0.74 3.64
C ALA A 66 -23.81 -0.12 3.78
N PRO A 67 -24.91 -0.88 3.97
CA PRO A 67 -26.24 -0.31 4.14
C PRO A 67 -26.34 0.61 5.37
N VAL A 68 -25.76 0.20 6.50
CA VAL A 68 -25.77 0.96 7.75
C VAL A 68 -24.99 2.27 7.58
N LEU A 69 -23.79 2.20 7.00
CA LEU A 69 -22.96 3.38 6.73
C LEU A 69 -23.65 4.37 5.79
N ARG A 70 -24.36 3.87 4.76
CA ARG A 70 -25.12 4.71 3.82
C ARG A 70 -26.28 5.43 4.53
N GLN A 71 -26.97 4.75 5.43
CA GLN A 71 -28.07 5.35 6.20
C GLN A 71 -27.57 6.47 7.12
N GLN A 72 -26.46 6.24 7.84
CA GLN A 72 -25.84 7.25 8.69
C GLN A 72 -25.39 8.48 7.90
N ARG A 73 -24.76 8.29 6.73
CA ARG A 73 -24.35 9.41 5.86
C ARG A 73 -25.54 10.26 5.42
N ARG A 74 -26.66 9.63 5.04
CA ARG A 74 -27.88 10.36 4.66
C ARG A 74 -28.47 11.16 5.82
N ALA A 75 -28.51 10.58 7.02
CA ALA A 75 -28.99 11.27 8.21
C ALA A 75 -28.11 12.47 8.59
N ALA A 76 -26.79 12.33 8.49
CA ALA A 76 -25.85 13.42 8.73
C ALA A 76 -26.00 14.56 7.71
N THR A 77 -26.21 14.26 6.42
CA THR A 77 -26.45 15.29 5.41
C THR A 77 -27.75 16.04 5.65
N LYS A 78 -28.84 15.35 6.04
CA LYS A 78 -30.13 15.98 6.33
C LYS A 78 -30.07 16.93 7.53
N ARG A 79 -29.25 16.61 8.54
CA ARG A 79 -28.99 17.46 9.71
C ARG A 79 -28.17 18.72 9.41
N ARG A 80 -27.40 18.73 8.32
CA ARG A 80 -26.59 19.88 7.90
C ARG A 80 -27.34 20.85 6.99
N SER A 81 -28.45 20.42 6.41
CA SER A 81 -29.32 21.22 5.54
C SER A 81 -30.56 21.78 6.27
N ALA A 82 -30.68 21.54 7.56
CA ALA A 82 -31.73 22.04 8.44
C ALA A 82 -31.10 23.02 9.45
#